data_AF-A0A433DNU5-F1
#
_entry.id   AF-A0A433DNU5-F1
#
_cell.length_a   1.000
_cell.length_b   1.000
_cell.length_c   1.000
_cell.angle_alpha   90.00
_cell.angle_beta   90.00
_cell.angle_gamma   90.00
#
_symmetry.space_group_name_H-M   'P 1'
#
loop_
_entity.id
_entity.type
_entity.pdbx_description
1 polymer ?
#
loop_
_entity_poly.entity_id
_entity_poly.type
_entity_poly.pdbx_seq_one_letter_code
_entity_poly.pdbx_strand_id
1 'polypeptide(L)'
;MTLFARSAESKAKHETKKAEHAAKKAERKAEFQRRRAKALGRISPDELAEIPVTRERFSIEVTENIATGDMGVTKGLKYRWTVTDTATGVPQRTGYAFTHAGGHREGMMFVAKILSGKKKIK
;
A
#
# COMPACT_ATOMS: atom_id res chain seq x y z
N MET A 1 10.45 -4.43 55.58
CA MET A 1 10.61 -3.80 54.24
C MET A 1 10.45 -4.84 53.12
N THR A 2 9.22 -5.24 52.74
CA THR A 2 9.01 -6.28 51.70
C THR A 2 7.85 -6.00 50.72
N LEU A 3 7.16 -4.86 50.86
CA LEU A 3 5.97 -4.54 50.06
C LEU A 3 6.30 -4.07 48.63
N PHE A 4 7.46 -3.45 48.41
CA PHE A 4 7.85 -2.91 47.10
C PHE A 4 8.33 -3.99 46.11
N ALA A 5 8.95 -5.08 46.58
CA ALA A 5 9.44 -6.16 45.72
C ALA A 5 8.29 -6.94 45.05
N ARG A 6 7.20 -7.21 45.78
CA ARG A 6 6.01 -7.88 45.23
C ARG A 6 5.29 -7.05 44.15
N SER A 7 5.34 -5.72 44.25
CA SER A 7 4.73 -4.82 43.26
C SER A 7 5.48 -4.84 41.92
N ALA A 8 6.82 -4.84 41.95
CA ALA A 8 7.65 -4.89 40.75
C ALA A 8 7.50 -6.22 39.98
N GLU A 9 7.49 -7.35 40.69
CA GLU A 9 7.27 -8.66 40.08
C GLU A 9 5.87 -8.80 39.45
N SER A 10 4.84 -8.21 40.07
CA SER A 10 3.49 -8.22 39.51
C SER A 10 3.38 -7.40 38.22
N LYS A 11 4.07 -6.26 38.15
CA LYS A 11 4.13 -5.40 36.95
C LYS A 11 4.88 -6.09 35.82
N ALA A 12 6.04 -6.69 36.11
CA ALA A 12 6.81 -7.45 35.13
C ALA A 12 6.01 -8.63 34.55
N LYS A 13 5.31 -9.40 35.39
CA LYS A 13 4.43 -10.50 34.94
C LYS A 13 3.24 -10.03 34.12
N HIS A 14 2.72 -8.83 34.39
CA HIS A 14 1.62 -8.25 33.61
C HIS A 14 2.10 -7.74 32.25
N GLU A 15 3.29 -7.14 32.18
CA GLU A 15 3.88 -6.68 30.93
C GLU A 15 4.26 -7.85 30.00
N THR A 16 4.83 -8.94 30.53
CA THR A 16 5.15 -10.13 29.73
C THR A 16 3.90 -10.79 29.17
N LYS A 17 2.84 -10.95 29.98
CA LYS A 17 1.54 -11.48 29.51
C LYS A 17 0.90 -10.58 28.44
N LYS A 18 1.02 -9.26 28.58
CA LYS A 18 0.51 -8.29 27.61
C LYS A 18 1.29 -8.36 26.29
N ALA A 19 2.61 -8.51 26.36
CA ALA A 19 3.47 -8.70 25.19
C ALA A 19 3.16 -10.03 24.47
N GLU A 20 2.97 -11.11 25.21
CA GLU A 20 2.62 -12.43 24.68
C GLU A 20 1.25 -12.41 23.98
N HIS A 21 0.25 -11.77 24.59
CA HIS A 21 -1.06 -11.57 23.95
C HIS A 21 -0.98 -10.69 22.70
N ALA A 22 -0.11 -9.67 22.69
CA ALA A 22 0.11 -8.83 21.52
C ALA A 22 0.77 -9.60 20.38
N ALA A 23 1.78 -10.43 20.69
CA ALA A 23 2.44 -11.30 19.72
C ALA A 23 1.46 -12.31 19.10
N LYS A 24 0.68 -13.01 19.93
CA LYS A 24 -0.33 -13.97 19.48
C LYS A 24 -1.45 -13.33 18.65
N LYS A 25 -1.80 -12.08 18.95
CA LYS A 25 -2.77 -11.28 18.18
C LYS A 25 -2.18 -10.81 16.84
N ALA A 26 -0.90 -10.45 16.80
CA ALA A 26 -0.20 -10.11 15.56
C ALA A 26 -0.09 -11.32 14.63
N GLU A 27 0.27 -12.49 15.18
CA GLU A 27 0.38 -13.75 14.46
C GLU A 27 -0.97 -14.17 13.84
N ARG A 28 -2.05 -14.17 14.61
CA ARG A 28 -3.41 -14.44 14.08
C ARG A 28 -3.84 -13.46 13.00
N LYS A 29 -3.46 -12.18 13.11
CA LYS A 29 -3.75 -11.18 12.07
C LYS A 29 -2.96 -11.46 10.79
N ALA A 30 -1.69 -11.81 10.90
CA ALA A 30 -0.86 -12.17 9.74
C ALA A 30 -1.41 -13.42 9.04
N GLU A 31 -1.76 -14.45 9.80
CA GLU A 31 -2.36 -15.67 9.27
C GLU A 31 -3.70 -15.41 8.55
N PHE A 32 -4.56 -14.58 9.14
CA PHE A 32 -5.82 -14.19 8.52
C PHE A 32 -5.60 -13.45 7.19
N GLN A 33 -4.63 -12.54 7.12
CA GLN A 33 -4.30 -11.84 5.87
C GLN A 33 -3.71 -12.78 4.81
N ARG A 34 -2.87 -13.75 5.20
CA ARG A 34 -2.38 -14.80 4.30
C ARG A 34 -3.53 -15.62 3.71
N ARG A 35 -4.46 -16.09 4.54
CA ARG A 35 -5.63 -16.86 4.09
C ARG A 35 -6.53 -16.03 3.18
N ARG A 36 -6.75 -14.75 3.51
CA ARG A 36 -7.54 -13.84 2.69
C ARG A 36 -6.89 -13.57 1.33
N ALA A 37 -5.57 -13.37 1.28
CA ALA A 37 -4.83 -13.20 0.03
C ALA A 37 -4.94 -14.45 -0.84
N LYS A 38 -4.70 -15.63 -0.27
CA LYS A 38 -4.84 -16.92 -0.97
C LYS A 38 -6.26 -17.16 -1.51
N ALA A 39 -7.29 -16.85 -0.72
CA ALA A 39 -8.68 -16.99 -1.14
C ALA A 39 -9.09 -16.04 -2.27
N LEU A 40 -8.41 -14.88 -2.37
CA LEU A 40 -8.65 -13.89 -3.42
C LEU A 40 -7.71 -14.04 -4.63
N GLY A 41 -6.86 -15.06 -4.67
CA GLY A 41 -5.81 -15.21 -5.69
C GLY A 41 -4.82 -14.04 -5.71
N ARG A 42 -4.68 -13.33 -4.59
CA ARG A 42 -3.75 -12.20 -4.43
C ARG A 42 -2.46 -12.68 -3.78
N ILE A 43 -1.35 -12.04 -4.14
CA ILE A 43 -0.04 -12.27 -3.52
C ILE A 43 -0.17 -12.03 -2.01
N SER A 44 0.42 -12.92 -1.21
CA SER A 44 0.37 -12.78 0.25
C SER A 44 1.21 -11.58 0.71
N PRO A 45 0.87 -10.93 1.84
CA PRO A 45 1.58 -9.71 2.28
C PRO A 45 3.09 -9.91 2.49
N ASP A 46 3.52 -11.12 2.83
CA ASP A 46 4.92 -11.44 3.07
C ASP A 46 5.70 -11.59 1.74
N GLU A 47 5.11 -12.29 0.76
CA GLU A 47 5.66 -12.35 -0.60
C GLU A 47 5.73 -10.95 -1.23
N LEU A 48 4.76 -10.08 -0.94
CA LEU A 48 4.74 -8.68 -1.35
C LEU A 48 5.86 -7.84 -0.74
N ALA A 49 6.30 -8.18 0.48
CA ALA A 49 7.40 -7.52 1.17
C ALA A 49 8.77 -7.95 0.64
N GLU A 50 8.88 -9.17 0.11
CA GLU A 50 10.08 -9.68 -0.55
C GLU A 50 10.31 -9.09 -1.94
N ILE A 51 9.23 -8.64 -2.62
CA ILE A 51 9.36 -8.02 -3.95
C ILE A 51 9.97 -6.63 -3.81
N PRO A 52 11.19 -6.40 -4.34
CA PRO A 52 11.84 -5.11 -4.23
C PRO A 52 10.99 -4.03 -4.92
N VAL A 53 10.81 -2.90 -4.24
CA VAL A 53 10.08 -1.76 -4.81
C VAL A 53 11.02 -0.97 -5.70
N THR A 54 11.14 -1.40 -6.96
CA THR A 54 11.94 -0.73 -8.01
C THR A 54 11.05 0.08 -8.95
N ARG A 55 11.66 0.92 -9.80
CA ARG A 55 10.93 1.71 -10.81
C ARG A 55 10.17 0.83 -11.81
N GLU A 56 10.75 -0.32 -12.17
CA GLU A 56 10.26 -1.27 -13.18
C GLU A 56 9.00 -2.02 -12.71
N ARG A 57 8.79 -2.09 -11.39
CA ARG A 57 7.57 -2.63 -10.78
C ARG A 57 6.31 -1.81 -11.10
N PHE A 58 6.45 -0.60 -11.64
CA PHE A 58 5.32 0.27 -11.94
C PHE A 58 5.17 0.52 -13.44
N SER A 59 4.02 0.12 -13.98
CA SER A 59 3.58 0.51 -15.31
C SER A 59 2.89 1.89 -15.24
N ILE A 60 3.17 2.73 -16.24
CA ILE A 60 2.49 4.02 -16.42
C ILE A 60 1.81 3.98 -17.77
N GLU A 61 0.48 3.94 -17.75
CA GLU A 61 -0.32 3.96 -18.96
C GLU A 61 -0.98 5.32 -19.09
N VAL A 62 -0.84 5.94 -20.26
CA VAL A 62 -1.51 7.19 -20.59
C VAL A 62 -2.44 6.91 -21.76
N THR A 63 -3.73 7.09 -21.53
CA THR A 63 -4.79 6.81 -22.50
C THR A 63 -5.55 8.09 -22.79
N GLU A 64 -6.12 8.20 -23.99
CA GLU A 64 -7.04 9.29 -24.28
C GLU A 64 -8.25 9.20 -23.34
N ASN A 65 -8.61 10.34 -22.77
CA ASN A 65 -9.75 10.46 -21.89
C ASN A 65 -11.02 10.50 -22.75
N ILE A 66 -11.48 9.34 -23.20
CA ILE A 66 -12.75 9.18 -23.89
C ILE A 66 -13.84 9.31 -22.82
N ALA A 67 -14.23 10.55 -22.52
CA ALA A 67 -15.33 10.82 -21.60
C ALA A 67 -16.65 10.39 -22.26
N THR A 68 -17.06 9.13 -22.09
CA THR A 68 -18.43 8.69 -22.33
C THR A 68 -19.31 9.16 -21.17
N GLY A 69 -20.02 10.27 -21.39
CA GLY A 69 -21.22 10.63 -20.65
C GLY A 69 -21.05 10.94 -19.17
N ASP A 70 -20.58 12.15 -18.83
CA ASP A 70 -21.35 13.11 -18.02
C ASP A 70 -20.54 14.39 -17.75
N MET A 71 -21.24 15.50 -17.59
CA MET A 71 -20.69 16.85 -17.56
C MET A 71 -19.78 17.12 -16.34
N GLY A 72 -18.48 17.34 -16.56
CA GLY A 72 -17.54 17.76 -15.50
C GLY A 72 -16.26 18.45 -15.99
N VAL A 73 -15.56 19.10 -15.06
CA VAL A 73 -14.31 19.91 -15.20
C VAL A 73 -13.16 19.16 -15.90
N THR A 74 -13.28 17.85 -16.05
CA THR A 74 -12.34 16.95 -16.75
C THR A 74 -12.40 17.04 -18.28
N LYS A 75 -13.39 17.72 -18.88
CA LYS A 75 -13.46 17.94 -20.35
C LYS A 75 -12.22 18.62 -20.95
N GLY A 76 -11.51 19.45 -20.16
CA GLY A 76 -10.26 20.08 -20.61
C GLY A 76 -9.07 19.13 -20.63
N LEU A 77 -9.12 18.04 -19.87
CA LEU A 77 -8.00 17.11 -19.68
C LEU A 77 -8.15 15.91 -20.62
N LYS A 78 -7.44 15.99 -21.75
CA LYS A 78 -7.52 15.03 -22.86
C LYS A 78 -6.95 13.65 -22.57
N TYR A 79 -6.10 13.52 -21.54
CA TYR A 79 -5.41 12.27 -21.26
C TYR A 79 -5.66 11.83 -19.82
N ARG A 80 -5.94 10.54 -19.64
CA ARG A 80 -5.98 9.87 -18.35
C ARG A 80 -4.72 9.03 -18.20
N TRP A 81 -3.99 9.26 -17.11
CA TRP A 81 -2.81 8.45 -16.78
C TRP A 81 -3.09 7.57 -15.57
N THR A 82 -2.60 6.34 -15.60
CA THR A 82 -2.74 5.36 -14.51
C THR A 82 -1.37 4.78 -14.20
N VAL A 83 -1.02 4.74 -12.92
CA VAL A 83 0.14 4.03 -12.40
C VAL A 83 -0.35 2.72 -11.78
N THR A 84 0.11 1.60 -12.31
CA THR A 84 -0.27 0.25 -11.88
C THR A 84 0.96 -0.46 -11.32
N ASP A 85 0.83 -1.06 -10.14
CA ASP A 85 1.84 -1.97 -9.61
C ASP A 85 1.74 -3.30 -10.36
N THR A 86 2.75 -3.66 -11.15
CA THR A 86 2.73 -4.86 -11.99
C THR A 86 2.87 -6.13 -11.18
N ALA A 87 3.43 -6.06 -9.96
CA ALA A 87 3.50 -7.20 -9.07
C ALA A 87 2.11 -7.61 -8.59
N THR A 88 1.28 -6.64 -8.21
CA THR A 88 -0.07 -6.90 -7.66
C THR A 88 -1.19 -6.79 -8.69
N GLY A 89 -0.91 -6.18 -9.85
CA GLY A 89 -1.91 -5.77 -10.84
C GLY A 89 -2.81 -4.62 -10.36
N VAL A 90 -2.52 -4.00 -9.22
CA VAL A 90 -3.41 -3.01 -8.59
C VAL A 90 -3.08 -1.60 -9.08
N PRO A 91 -4.07 -0.84 -9.59
CA PRO A 91 -3.92 0.59 -9.88
C PRO A 91 -3.63 1.39 -8.60
N GLN A 92 -2.43 1.97 -8.54
CA GLN A 92 -1.96 2.77 -7.43
C GLN A 92 -2.55 4.18 -7.47
N ARG A 93 -2.59 4.79 -8.66
CA ARG A 93 -3.17 6.11 -8.87
C ARG A 93 -3.65 6.30 -10.30
N THR A 94 -4.74 7.02 -10.44
CA THR A 94 -5.20 7.58 -11.72
C THR A 94 -5.24 9.10 -11.62
N GLY A 95 -4.85 9.77 -12.69
CA GLY A 95 -4.89 11.22 -12.82
C GLY A 95 -5.23 11.62 -14.25
N TYR A 96 -5.33 12.93 -14.47
CA TYR A 96 -5.74 13.50 -15.76
C TYR A 96 -4.78 14.63 -16.12
N ALA A 97 -4.44 14.72 -17.41
CA ALA A 97 -3.50 15.69 -17.95
C ALA A 97 -3.99 16.27 -19.28
N PHE A 98 -3.52 17.47 -19.60
CA PHE A 98 -3.81 18.14 -20.87
C PHE A 98 -3.06 17.51 -22.06
N THR A 99 -1.88 16.94 -21.81
CA THR A 99 -1.00 16.34 -22.83
C THR A 99 -0.56 14.94 -22.42
N HIS A 100 -0.28 14.10 -23.41
CA HIS A 100 0.25 12.76 -23.18
C HIS A 100 1.57 12.79 -22.40
N ALA A 101 2.50 13.65 -22.81
CA ALA A 101 3.78 13.83 -22.13
C ALA A 101 3.61 14.33 -20.69
N GLY A 102 2.65 15.22 -20.44
CA GLY A 102 2.29 15.69 -19.10
C GLY A 102 1.82 14.56 -18.20
N GLY A 103 0.90 13.72 -18.70
CA GLY A 103 0.40 12.55 -17.96
C GLY A 103 1.52 11.55 -17.62
N HIS A 104 2.42 11.29 -18.58
CA HIS A 104 3.55 10.41 -18.34
C HIS A 104 4.52 10.95 -17.30
N ARG A 105 4.84 12.25 -17.36
CA ARG A 105 5.69 12.93 -16.37
C ARG A 105 5.07 12.90 -14.98
N GLU A 106 3.77 13.15 -14.86
CA GLU A 106 3.07 13.08 -13.57
C GLU A 106 3.06 11.66 -12.99
N GLY A 107 2.83 10.65 -13.82
CA GLY A 107 2.96 9.25 -13.43
C GLY A 107 4.37 8.93 -12.91
N MET A 108 5.41 9.36 -13.62
CA MET A 108 6.82 9.15 -13.22
C MET A 108 7.13 9.82 -11.88
N MET A 109 6.68 11.06 -11.70
CA MET A 109 6.82 11.79 -10.44
C MET A 109 6.09 11.10 -9.29
N PHE A 110 4.95 10.47 -9.56
CA PHE A 110 4.25 9.68 -8.55
C PHE A 110 5.03 8.42 -8.17
N VAL A 111 5.59 7.70 -9.14
CA VAL A 111 6.44 6.53 -8.86
C VAL A 111 7.69 6.95 -8.08
N ALA A 112 8.34 8.06 -8.42
CA ALA A 112 9.47 8.59 -7.65
C ALA A 112 9.08 8.93 -6.19
N LYS A 113 7.84 9.39 -5.94
CA LYS A 113 7.32 9.58 -4.58
C LYS A 113 7.13 8.27 -3.83
N ILE A 114 6.78 7.18 -4.52
CA ILE A 114 6.71 5.84 -3.91
C ILE A 114 8.11 5.36 -3.55
N LEU A 115 9.06 5.44 -4.49
CA LEU A 115 10.45 5.00 -4.29
C LEU A 115 11.16 5.78 -3.18
N SER A 116 10.88 7.07 -3.06
CA SER A 116 11.41 7.92 -1.96
C SER A 116 10.68 7.75 -0.63
N GLY A 117 9.72 6.82 -0.52
CA GLY A 117 8.94 6.57 0.70
C GLY A 117 7.92 7.68 1.04
N LYS A 118 7.83 8.75 0.23
CA LYS A 118 6.85 9.84 0.40
C LYS A 118 5.42 9.41 0.14
N LYS A 119 5.22 8.29 -0.57
CA LYS A 119 3.91 7.65 -0.80
C LYS A 119 4.01 6.15 -0.56
N LYS A 120 2.98 5.60 0.07
CA LYS A 120 2.83 4.16 0.27
C LYS A 120 2.14 3.53 -0.94
N ILE A 121 2.51 2.29 -1.25
CA ILE A 121 1.76 1.41 -2.15
C ILE A 121 0.44 1.06 -1.44
N LYS A 122 -0.65 1.03 -2.19
CA LYS A 122 -2.01 0.67 -1.73
C LYS A 122 -2.14 -0.82 -1.48
#